data_AF-A0AAD5JS68-F1
#
_entry.id   AF-A0AAD5JS68-F1
#
_cell.length_a   1.000
_cell.length_b   1.000
_cell.length_c   1.000
_cell.angle_alpha   90.00
_cell.angle_beta   90.00
_cell.angle_gamma   90.00
#
_symmetry.space_group_name_H-M   'P 1'
#
loop_
_entity.id
_entity.type
_entity.pdbx_description
1 polymer ?
#
loop_
_entity_poly.entity_id
_entity_poly.type
_entity_poly.pdbx_seq_one_letter_code
_entity_poly.pdbx_strand_id
1 'polypeptide(L)'
;IPLHGVDAVIPPFRFTVLWHFSPPPNNILINDVLDKLKSSLAQALELYPPLAGTVHLDSNDNYYIDLNDSDGPGTPFYFENKNIPYVNHNSNEGLSARVENKSGPLTSETSVLVIKVT
;
A
#
# COMPACT_ATOMS: atom_id res chain seq x y z
N ILE A 1 -1.65 20.98 6.07
CA ILE A 1 -1.74 21.35 4.64
C ILE A 1 -3.21 21.50 4.28
N PRO A 2 -3.69 22.70 3.97
CA PRO A 2 -5.09 22.91 3.58
C PRO A 2 -5.40 22.21 2.24
N LEU A 3 -6.58 21.59 2.13
CA LEU A 3 -7.04 21.01 0.87
C LEU A 3 -7.66 22.08 -0.03
N HIS A 4 -7.40 22.01 -1.33
CA HIS A 4 -7.94 22.95 -2.31
C HIS A 4 -9.38 22.56 -2.69
N GLY A 5 -10.14 23.49 -3.28
CA GLY A 5 -11.52 23.23 -3.71
C GLY A 5 -11.68 22.04 -4.67
N VAL A 6 -10.62 21.69 -5.43
CA VAL A 6 -10.64 20.50 -6.32
C VAL A 6 -10.57 19.20 -5.51
N ASP A 7 -9.83 19.20 -4.40
CA ASP A 7 -9.72 18.07 -3.49
C ASP A 7 -11.06 17.84 -2.74
N ALA A 8 -11.78 18.93 -2.44
CA ALA A 8 -13.06 18.90 -1.72
C ALA A 8 -14.27 18.48 -2.59
N VAL A 9 -14.16 18.59 -3.92
CA VAL A 9 -15.23 18.18 -4.85
C VAL A 9 -15.33 16.66 -4.96
N ILE A 10 -14.24 15.94 -4.67
CA ILE A 10 -14.24 14.49 -4.70
C ILE A 10 -14.61 13.97 -3.30
N PRO A 11 -15.72 13.23 -3.15
CA PRO A 11 -16.09 12.66 -1.85
C PRO A 11 -14.96 11.74 -1.34
N PRO A 12 -14.72 11.65 -0.02
CA PRO A 12 -13.66 10.80 0.51
C PRO A 12 -13.77 9.36 -0.01
N PHE A 13 -12.70 8.87 -0.61
CA PHE A 13 -12.62 7.50 -1.11
C PHE A 13 -11.25 6.91 -0.82
N ARG A 14 -11.21 5.58 -0.68
CA ARG A 14 -9.97 4.82 -0.51
C ARG A 14 -9.72 4.03 -1.78
N PHE A 15 -8.55 4.19 -2.37
CA PHE A 15 -8.09 3.33 -3.46
C PHE A 15 -7.14 2.26 -2.91
N THR A 16 -7.13 1.09 -3.53
CA THR A 16 -6.18 0.02 -3.20
C THR A 16 -5.46 -0.39 -4.47
N VAL A 17 -4.13 -0.36 -4.45
CA VAL A 17 -3.28 -0.83 -5.55
C VAL A 17 -2.59 -2.09 -5.10
N LEU A 18 -2.62 -3.14 -5.92
CA LEU A 18 -1.93 -4.39 -5.65
C LEU A 18 -0.84 -4.63 -6.70
N TRP A 19 0.37 -4.88 -6.21
CA TRP A 19 1.53 -5.24 -7.03
C TRP A 19 1.92 -6.69 -6.73
N HIS A 20 2.18 -7.47 -7.78
CA HIS A 20 2.62 -8.85 -7.67
C HIS A 20 4.08 -8.94 -8.09
N PHE A 21 4.89 -9.58 -7.26
CA PHE A 21 6.31 -9.80 -7.50
C PHE A 21 6.61 -11.29 -7.43
N SER A 22 7.56 -11.74 -8.26
CA SER A 22 8.12 -13.09 -8.11
C SER A 22 8.78 -13.24 -6.74
N PRO A 23 8.79 -14.47 -6.17
CA PRO A 23 9.43 -14.71 -4.89
C PRO A 23 10.92 -14.34 -4.94
N PRO A 24 11.48 -13.83 -3.83
CA PRO A 24 12.90 -13.52 -3.79
C PRO A 24 13.73 -14.81 -3.95
N PRO A 25 14.95 -14.72 -4.51
CA PRO A 25 15.90 -15.83 -4.54
C PRO A 25 16.06 -16.51 -3.18
N ASN A 26 16.27 -17.83 -3.16
CA ASN A 26 16.34 -18.66 -1.94
C ASN A 26 17.41 -18.23 -0.92
N ASN A 27 18.40 -17.42 -1.34
CA ASN A 27 19.44 -16.88 -0.48
C ASN A 27 19.05 -15.57 0.23
N ILE A 28 17.85 -15.03 -0.03
CA ILE A 28 17.35 -13.80 0.58
C ILE A 28 16.27 -14.17 1.59
N LEU A 29 16.44 -13.74 2.84
CA LEU A 29 15.42 -13.92 3.86
C LEU A 29 14.29 -12.91 3.66
N ILE A 30 13.05 -13.35 3.84
CA ILE A 30 11.88 -12.47 3.73
C ILE A 30 11.97 -11.28 4.70
N ASN A 31 12.55 -11.47 5.88
CA ASN A 31 12.74 -10.40 6.86
C ASN A 31 13.67 -9.30 6.32
N ASP A 32 14.73 -9.66 5.59
CA ASP A 32 15.63 -8.68 4.98
C ASP A 32 14.90 -7.83 3.93
N VAL A 33 14.00 -8.44 3.18
CA VAL A 33 13.13 -7.74 2.22
C VAL A 33 12.19 -6.78 2.97
N LEU A 34 11.56 -7.22 4.06
CA LEU A 34 10.66 -6.39 4.85
C LEU A 34 11.37 -5.20 5.49
N ASP A 35 12.56 -5.40 6.04
CA ASP A 35 13.34 -4.34 6.65
C ASP A 35 13.82 -3.33 5.59
N LYS A 36 14.18 -3.82 4.40
CA LYS A 36 14.52 -2.94 3.28
C LYS A 36 13.30 -2.14 2.81
N LEU A 37 12.13 -2.75 2.72
CA LEU A 37 10.90 -2.06 2.32
C LEU A 37 10.49 -1.00 3.34
N LYS A 38 10.48 -1.33 4.63
CA LYS A 38 10.18 -0.38 5.71
C LYS A 38 11.13 0.81 5.69
N SER A 39 12.43 0.57 5.62
CA SER A 39 13.43 1.65 5.56
C SER A 39 13.31 2.49 4.29
N SER A 40 13.06 1.88 3.13
CA SER A 40 12.81 2.63 1.89
C SER A 40 11.52 3.43 1.92
N LEU A 41 10.47 2.92 2.58
CA LEU A 41 9.21 3.64 2.76
C LEU A 41 9.44 4.86 3.66
N ALA A 42 10.14 4.70 4.79
CA ALA A 42 10.47 5.82 5.66
C ALA A 42 11.22 6.94 4.91
N GLN A 43 12.24 6.58 4.11
CA GLN A 43 12.97 7.55 3.27
C GLN A 43 12.07 8.21 2.22
N ALA A 44 11.16 7.46 1.60
CA ALA A 44 10.22 8.02 0.64
C ALA A 44 9.23 8.99 1.31
N LEU A 45 8.76 8.68 2.52
CA LEU A 45 7.84 9.55 3.27
C LEU A 45 8.49 10.88 3.68
N GLU A 46 9.81 10.95 3.84
CA GLU A 46 10.52 12.23 4.01
C GLU A 46 10.35 13.16 2.79
N LEU A 47 10.28 12.58 1.57
CA LEU A 47 10.07 13.32 0.33
C LEU A 47 8.60 13.59 0.02
N TYR A 48 7.69 12.78 0.58
CA TYR A 48 6.24 12.91 0.43
C TYR A 48 5.52 13.01 1.79
N PRO A 49 5.78 14.06 2.59
CA PRO A 49 5.18 14.22 3.91
C PRO A 49 3.64 14.09 3.97
N PRO A 50 2.85 14.56 2.97
CA PRO A 50 1.40 14.44 3.03
C PRO A 50 0.89 12.99 3.15
N LEU A 51 1.66 12.00 2.71
CA LEU A 51 1.28 10.58 2.77
C LEU A 51 1.42 9.98 4.17
N ALA A 52 2.18 10.64 5.05
CA ALA A 52 2.31 10.25 6.45
C ALA A 52 1.35 11.01 7.37
N GLY A 53 0.60 11.98 6.84
CA GLY A 53 -0.32 12.82 7.59
C GLY A 53 -1.74 12.26 7.65
N THR A 54 -2.54 12.82 8.56
CA THR A 54 -3.95 12.47 8.76
C THR A 54 -4.83 13.59 8.20
N VAL A 55 -5.93 13.23 7.51
CA VAL A 55 -6.91 14.23 7.05
C VAL A 55 -7.87 14.56 8.21
N HIS A 56 -7.97 15.83 8.55
CA HIS A 56 -8.86 16.38 9.57
C HIS A 56 -9.81 17.42 8.96
N LEU A 57 -10.85 17.75 9.73
CA LEU A 57 -11.79 18.83 9.45
C LEU A 57 -11.59 19.92 10.50
N ASP A 58 -11.51 21.19 10.10
CA ASP A 58 -11.41 22.32 11.01
C ASP A 58 -12.80 22.80 11.50
N SER A 59 -12.82 23.83 12.35
CA SER A 59 -14.06 24.41 12.89
C SER A 59 -14.92 25.15 11.85
N ASN A 60 -14.40 25.36 10.64
CA ASN A 60 -15.05 26.05 9.53
C ASN A 60 -15.43 25.07 8.40
N ASP A 61 -15.46 23.77 8.70
CA ASP A 61 -15.74 22.67 7.76
C ASP A 61 -14.76 22.58 6.57
N ASN A 62 -13.51 23.04 6.75
CA ASN A 62 -12.46 22.87 5.75
C ASN A 62 -11.57 21.67 6.08
N TYR A 63 -11.32 20.85 5.08
CA TYR A 63 -10.40 19.72 5.20
C TYR A 63 -8.95 20.17 5.13
N TYR A 64 -8.10 19.54 5.93
CA TYR A 64 -6.66 19.73 5.90
C TYR A 64 -5.93 18.44 6.28
N ILE A 65 -4.69 18.29 5.82
CA ILE A 65 -3.77 17.22 6.22
C ILE A 65 -2.95 17.72 7.41
N ASP A 66 -3.08 17.12 8.58
CA ASP A 66 -2.16 17.34 9.69
C ASP A 66 -0.92 16.46 9.53
N LEU A 67 0.26 17.07 9.59
CA LEU A 67 1.55 16.39 9.50
C LEU A 67 2.17 16.15 10.89
N ASN A 68 1.67 16.84 11.91
CA ASN A 68 2.21 16.83 13.26
C ASN A 68 1.29 16.07 14.22
N ASP A 69 0.37 15.26 13.70
CA ASP A 69 -0.52 14.43 14.49
C ASP A 69 0.34 13.44 15.30
N SER A 70 0.69 13.86 16.52
CA SER A 70 1.51 13.09 17.46
C SER A 70 0.78 11.83 17.95
N ASP A 71 -0.54 11.77 17.73
CA ASP A 71 -1.41 10.65 18.08
C ASP A 71 -1.67 9.73 16.88
N GLY A 72 -1.22 10.12 15.67
CA GLY A 72 -1.35 9.35 14.44
C GLY A 72 -0.23 8.30 14.27
N PRO A 73 -0.53 7.07 13.80
CA PRO A 73 0.44 5.98 13.72
C PRO A 73 1.49 6.12 12.59
N GLY A 74 1.54 7.26 11.89
CA GLY A 74 2.24 7.41 10.62
C GLY A 74 1.59 6.56 9.51
N THR A 75 2.35 6.22 8.46
CA THR A 75 1.84 5.35 7.40
C THR A 75 1.89 3.87 7.85
N PRO A 76 0.74 3.20 8.04
CA PRO A 76 0.72 1.80 8.45
C PRO A 76 1.33 0.88 7.39
N PHE A 77 2.13 -0.08 7.85
CA PHE A 77 2.78 -1.10 7.02
C PHE A 77 2.35 -2.50 7.49
N TYR A 78 1.55 -3.19 6.67
CA TYR A 78 1.09 -4.55 6.97
C TYR A 78 1.81 -5.57 6.10
N PHE A 79 2.25 -6.66 6.74
CA PHE A 79 2.84 -7.81 6.08
C PHE A 79 2.04 -9.07 6.43
N GLU A 80 1.71 -9.84 5.40
CA GLU A 80 1.10 -11.15 5.54
C GLU A 80 1.85 -12.16 4.67
N ASN A 81 2.33 -13.24 5.28
CA ASN A 81 2.89 -14.37 4.55
C ASN A 81 1.79 -15.39 4.28
N LYS A 82 1.30 -15.43 3.04
CA LYS A 82 0.32 -16.41 2.59
C LYS A 82 0.99 -17.41 1.67
N ASN A 83 0.99 -18.68 2.08
CA ASN A 83 1.36 -19.80 1.22
C ASN A 83 0.10 -20.41 0.58
N ILE A 84 -0.64 -19.58 -0.16
CA ILE A 84 -1.87 -19.99 -0.84
C ILE A 84 -1.61 -19.87 -2.34
N PRO A 85 -1.86 -20.93 -3.14
CA PRO A 85 -1.79 -20.82 -4.59
C PRO A 85 -2.70 -19.69 -5.06
N TYR A 86 -2.19 -18.77 -5.89
CA TYR A 86 -3.01 -17.71 -6.46
C TYR A 86 -4.04 -18.33 -7.42
N VAL A 87 -5.25 -18.56 -6.92
CA VAL A 87 -6.38 -18.98 -7.75
C VAL A 87 -7.04 -17.72 -8.27
N ASN A 88 -6.97 -17.50 -9.59
CA ASN A 88 -7.75 -16.47 -10.29
C ASN A 88 -9.24 -16.86 -10.25
N HIS A 89 -9.83 -16.83 -9.07
CA HIS A 89 -11.25 -17.12 -8.87
C HIS A 89 -11.97 -15.79 -8.75
N ASN A 90 -12.89 -15.55 -9.70
CA ASN A 90 -13.91 -14.50 -9.67
C ASN A 90 -14.60 -14.46 -8.31
N SER A 91 -14.04 -13.69 -7.39
CA SER A 91 -14.56 -13.52 -6.04
C SER A 91 -14.61 -12.03 -5.80
N ASN A 92 -15.76 -11.57 -5.32
CA ASN A 92 -16.04 -10.18 -4.97
C ASN A 92 -15.21 -9.68 -3.76
N GLU A 93 -14.11 -10.36 -3.44
CA GLU A 93 -13.12 -10.01 -2.41
C GLU A 93 -11.67 -10.10 -2.95
N GLY A 94 -11.47 -10.41 -4.23
CA GLY A 94 -10.17 -10.66 -4.83
C GLY A 94 -9.60 -9.43 -5.54
N LEU A 95 -8.65 -8.76 -4.88
CA LEU A 95 -7.69 -7.84 -5.49
C LEU A 95 -6.94 -8.59 -6.62
N SER A 96 -7.38 -8.45 -7.87
CA SER A 96 -6.81 -9.20 -9.01
C SER A 96 -5.72 -8.40 -9.72
N ALA A 97 -4.59 -9.04 -10.02
CA ALA A 97 -3.55 -8.48 -10.89
C ALA A 97 -4.13 -8.18 -12.27
N ARG A 98 -3.92 -6.96 -12.78
CA ARG A 98 -4.11 -6.71 -14.22
C ARG A 98 -3.00 -7.46 -14.94
N VAL A 99 -3.34 -8.58 -15.57
CA VAL A 99 -2.42 -9.34 -16.43
C VAL A 99 -2.07 -8.45 -17.63
N GLU A 100 -1.01 -7.65 -17.51
CA GLU A 100 -0.32 -7.18 -18.70
C GLU A 100 0.49 -8.34 -19.23
N ASN A 101 0.03 -8.85 -20.38
CA ASN A 101 0.58 -9.99 -21.10
C ASN A 101 2.09 -9.84 -21.34
N LYS A 102 2.93 -10.28 -20.40
CA LYS A 102 4.33 -10.60 -20.64
C LYS A 102 4.83 -11.62 -19.61
N SER A 103 5.01 -12.83 -20.11
CA SER A 103 5.84 -13.93 -19.59
C SER A 103 5.24 -14.90 -18.57
N GLY A 104 4.92 -16.11 -19.08
CA GLY A 104 4.96 -17.38 -18.34
C GLY A 104 3.74 -17.73 -17.47
N PRO A 105 3.28 -18.99 -17.46
CA PRO A 105 2.28 -19.44 -16.50
C PRO A 105 2.89 -19.39 -15.09
N LEU A 106 2.34 -18.53 -14.23
CA LEU A 106 2.57 -18.59 -12.78
C LEU A 106 2.03 -19.96 -12.32
N THR A 107 2.93 -20.91 -12.08
CA THR A 107 2.57 -22.25 -11.60
C THR A 107 2.20 -22.21 -10.13
N SER A 108 1.41 -23.21 -9.72
CA SER A 108 0.70 -23.41 -8.46
C SER A 108 1.55 -23.45 -7.17
N GLU A 109 2.85 -23.17 -7.24
CA GLU A 109 3.78 -23.19 -6.10
C GLU A 109 4.37 -21.81 -5.79
N THR A 110 3.88 -20.76 -6.44
CA THR A 110 4.40 -19.40 -6.26
C THR A 110 3.81 -18.74 -5.01
N SER A 111 4.60 -18.64 -3.94
CA SER A 111 4.28 -17.78 -2.80
C SER A 111 4.25 -16.32 -3.26
N VAL A 112 3.13 -15.65 -3.04
CA VAL A 112 2.95 -14.23 -3.40
C VAL A 112 3.19 -13.38 -2.16
N LEU A 113 4.15 -12.46 -2.25
CA LEU A 113 4.33 -11.42 -1.24
C LEU A 113 3.27 -10.34 -1.45
N VAL A 114 2.33 -10.22 -0.51
CA VAL A 114 1.34 -9.14 -0.49
C VAL A 114 1.79 -8.08 0.50
N ILE A 115 2.03 -6.86 0.01
CA ILE A 115 2.35 -5.69 0.83
C ILE A 115 1.19 -4.73 0.71
N LYS A 116 0.63 -4.35 1.85
CA LYS A 116 -0.42 -3.33 1.94
C LYS A 116 0.10 -2.13 2.68
N VAL A 117 0.09 -1.00 1.98
CA VAL A 117 0.34 0.34 2.52
C VAL A 117 -0.98 1.09 2.38
N THR A 118 -1.49 1.68 3.46
CA THR A 118 -2.76 2.43 3.49
C THR A 118 -2.58 3.79 4.09
#